data_AF-A0A2T4VPK9-F1
#
_entry.id   AF-A0A2T4VPK9-F1
#
_cell.length_a   1.000
_cell.length_b   1.000
_cell.length_c   1.000
_cell.angle_alpha   90.00
_cell.angle_beta   90.00
_cell.angle_gamma   90.00
#
_symmetry.space_group_name_H-M   'P 1'
#
loop_
_entity.id
_entity.type
_entity.pdbx_description
1 polymer ?
#
loop_
_entity_poly.entity_id
_entity_poly.type
_entity_poly.pdbx_seq_one_letter_code
_entity_poly.pdbx_strand_id
1 'polypeptide(L)'
;MTAPTSARKEPAVVQYSMLDGSFGHVYAIGQLLVTFPSRDVEKEYQQLLTPEDMSAPSEAQRLYNVLSRPENVFLAREMAWIFQIQNVATYLLEPRSSVELQALIDAIKPDDPTQTEYDVIIGAQEPFVGAGGEGSLPLVRVNRLYHFTAKAFVDSVPLPQSFSQLPNGPSKDQTVASFRALVLNIFQDMLQLADNTGDADEHRALNYVSLNYPDIYTVKWSATNPGDSLAFQGVQVRPSPLGGGRRIMEVIFTYTNTAGVTSRYYTSVDVTGQFPFLVTKLQPYFER
;
A
#
# COMPACT_ATOMS: atom_id res chain seq x y z
N MET A 1 2.67 66.59 -3.87
CA MET A 1 2.56 65.54 -2.82
C MET A 1 2.28 64.23 -3.52
N THR A 2 3.31 63.40 -3.69
CA THR A 2 3.22 62.10 -4.35
C THR A 2 4.07 61.14 -3.52
N ALA A 3 3.41 60.21 -2.84
CA ALA A 3 4.03 59.21 -1.99
C ALA A 3 4.72 58.13 -2.84
N PRO A 4 5.86 57.56 -2.42
CA PRO A 4 6.48 56.46 -3.13
C PRO A 4 5.79 55.14 -2.79
N THR A 5 5.46 54.39 -3.83
CA THR A 5 4.87 53.05 -3.78
C THR A 5 5.86 52.07 -3.17
N SER A 6 5.51 51.53 -1.99
CA SER A 6 6.27 50.47 -1.32
C SER A 6 6.14 49.17 -2.11
N ALA A 7 7.24 48.73 -2.73
CA ALA A 7 7.33 47.42 -3.36
C ALA A 7 7.29 46.33 -2.27
N ARG A 8 6.20 45.55 -2.28
CA ARG A 8 6.01 44.38 -1.42
C ARG A 8 7.09 43.35 -1.80
N LYS A 9 8.09 43.12 -0.95
CA LYS A 9 9.01 41.98 -1.10
C LYS A 9 8.17 40.70 -1.03
N GLU A 10 8.18 39.92 -2.10
CA GLU A 10 7.70 38.54 -2.07
C GLU A 10 8.46 37.78 -0.97
N PRO A 11 7.79 36.95 -0.16
CA PRO A 11 8.49 36.14 0.82
C PRO A 11 9.41 35.18 0.07
N ALA A 12 10.68 35.16 0.46
CA ALA A 12 11.65 34.22 -0.07
C ALA A 12 11.08 32.79 0.06
N VAL A 13 10.93 32.11 -1.07
CA VAL A 13 10.65 30.67 -1.11
C VAL A 13 11.78 30.01 -0.33
N VAL A 14 11.46 29.49 0.85
CA VAL A 14 12.39 28.68 1.63
C VAL A 14 12.73 27.48 0.74
N GLN A 15 13.95 27.45 0.22
CA GLN A 15 14.49 26.28 -0.46
C GLN A 15 14.60 25.17 0.60
N TYR A 16 13.65 24.24 0.58
CA TYR A 16 13.62 23.03 1.43
C TYR A 16 14.75 22.04 1.12
N SER A 17 15.78 22.41 0.36
CA SER A 17 16.69 21.48 -0.30
C SER A 17 17.92 21.05 0.52
N MET A 18 17.96 21.27 1.84
CA MET A 18 19.16 20.98 2.64
C MET A 18 18.90 20.23 3.95
N LEU A 19 17.69 19.72 4.18
CA LEU A 19 17.36 18.81 5.30
C LEU A 19 16.84 17.44 4.84
N ASP A 20 16.75 17.20 3.53
CA ASP A 20 16.59 15.84 2.99
C ASP A 20 17.95 15.12 3.05
N GLY A 21 18.43 14.88 4.27
CA GLY A 21 19.40 13.80 4.51
C GLY A 21 18.77 12.51 3.99
N SER A 22 19.55 11.73 3.24
CA SER A 22 19.10 10.56 2.48
C SER A 22 18.44 9.49 3.36
N PHE A 23 17.15 9.62 3.60
CA PHE A 23 16.37 8.62 4.30
C PHE A 23 15.49 7.87 3.30
N GLY A 24 15.50 6.53 3.40
CA GLY A 24 14.74 5.67 2.52
C GLY A 24 13.24 5.95 2.66
N HIS A 25 12.54 6.08 1.54
CA HIS A 25 11.08 6.08 1.56
C HIS A 25 10.59 4.63 1.59
N VAL A 26 9.45 4.40 2.25
CA VAL A 26 8.81 3.08 2.29
C VAL A 26 7.44 3.15 1.64
N TYR A 27 7.15 2.18 0.79
CA TYR A 27 5.82 1.82 0.31
C TYR A 27 5.71 0.30 0.43
N ALA A 28 5.10 -0.19 1.51
CA ALA A 28 5.05 -1.62 1.82
C ALA A 28 3.60 -2.11 2.00
N ILE A 29 3.36 -3.36 1.62
CA ILE A 29 2.09 -4.07 1.78
C ILE A 29 2.34 -5.21 2.78
N GLY A 30 1.43 -5.40 3.72
CA GLY A 30 1.63 -6.32 4.82
C GLY A 30 0.46 -6.29 5.79
N GLN A 31 0.76 -6.50 7.07
CA GLN A 31 -0.22 -6.51 8.15
C GLN A 31 0.29 -5.75 9.36
N LEU A 32 -0.61 -5.04 10.02
CA LEU A 32 -0.34 -4.34 11.26
C LEU A 32 -0.50 -5.28 12.46
N LEU A 33 0.48 -5.28 13.34
CA LEU A 33 0.41 -5.87 14.67
C LEU A 33 0.60 -4.76 15.71
N VAL A 34 -0.11 -4.87 16.83
CA VAL A 34 0.09 -3.99 17.99
C VAL A 34 0.50 -4.84 19.20
N THR A 35 1.51 -4.38 19.93
CA THR A 35 2.02 -5.07 21.13
C THR A 35 2.35 -4.08 22.25
N PHE A 36 2.47 -4.58 23.48
CA PHE A 36 2.90 -3.78 24.62
C PHE A 36 4.44 -3.70 24.65
N PRO A 37 5.05 -2.50 24.55
CA PRO A 37 6.51 -2.39 24.61
C PRO A 37 7.09 -2.61 26.01
N SER A 38 6.26 -2.45 27.04
CA SER A 38 6.68 -2.55 28.43
C SER A 38 5.53 -2.99 29.35
N ARG A 39 5.91 -3.46 30.53
CA ARG A 39 4.97 -4.00 31.53
C ARG A 39 4.05 -2.92 32.11
N ASP A 40 4.50 -1.69 32.24
CA ASP A 40 3.68 -0.57 32.70
C ASP A 40 2.57 -0.22 31.69
N VAL A 41 2.88 -0.17 30.39
CA VAL A 41 1.89 0.02 29.32
C VAL A 41 0.85 -1.12 29.31
N GLU A 42 1.31 -2.37 29.45
CA GLU A 42 0.41 -3.53 29.59
C GLU A 42 -0.51 -3.42 30.83
N LYS A 43 0.03 -2.97 31.97
CA LYS A 43 -0.74 -2.82 33.21
C LYS A 43 -1.75 -1.69 33.13
N GLU A 44 -1.41 -0.60 32.46
CA GLU A 44 -2.34 0.51 32.21
C GLU A 44 -3.50 0.05 31.33
N TYR A 45 -3.21 -0.66 30.23
CA TYR A 45 -4.23 -1.30 29.40
C TYR A 45 -5.16 -2.20 30.22
N GLN A 46 -4.60 -3.05 31.09
CA GLN A 46 -5.39 -3.96 31.93
C GLN A 46 -6.33 -3.24 32.89
N GLN A 47 -5.94 -2.05 33.38
CA GLN A 47 -6.78 -1.24 34.29
C GLN A 47 -7.94 -0.54 33.56
N LEU A 48 -7.82 -0.32 32.25
CA LEU A 48 -8.83 0.33 31.40
C LEU A 48 -9.88 -0.66 30.84
N LEU A 49 -9.66 -1.97 31.03
CA LEU A 49 -10.61 -3.00 30.62
C LEU A 49 -11.91 -2.92 31.42
N THR A 50 -13.03 -2.88 30.71
CA THR A 50 -14.37 -3.01 31.28
C THR A 50 -14.84 -4.47 31.25
N PRO A 51 -15.88 -4.85 32.02
CA PRO A 51 -16.49 -6.16 31.92
C PRO A 51 -16.97 -6.51 30.50
N GLU A 52 -17.40 -5.51 29.72
CA GLU A 52 -17.80 -5.68 28.32
C GLU A 52 -16.59 -6.04 27.44
N ASP A 53 -15.46 -5.36 27.59
CA ASP A 53 -14.24 -5.70 26.84
C ASP A 53 -13.76 -7.12 27.15
N MET A 54 -13.78 -7.51 28.43
CA MET A 54 -13.36 -8.86 28.83
C MET A 54 -14.23 -9.95 28.19
N SER A 55 -15.45 -9.62 27.78
CA SER A 55 -16.36 -10.53 27.08
C SER A 55 -16.12 -10.60 25.56
N ALA A 56 -15.25 -9.76 25.00
CA ALA A 56 -15.01 -9.71 23.56
C ALA A 56 -14.37 -11.01 23.03
N PRO A 57 -14.76 -11.45 21.82
CA PRO A 57 -14.44 -12.79 21.30
C PRO A 57 -12.96 -12.99 20.94
N SER A 58 -12.20 -11.92 20.73
CA SER A 58 -10.80 -11.98 20.32
C SER A 58 -9.96 -10.93 21.04
N GLU A 59 -8.64 -11.16 21.08
CA GLU A 59 -7.69 -10.19 21.63
C GLU A 59 -7.64 -8.90 20.81
N ALA A 60 -7.69 -9.01 19.47
CA ALA A 60 -7.76 -7.85 18.57
C ALA A 60 -8.99 -6.98 18.88
N GLN A 61 -10.16 -7.59 19.13
CA GLN A 61 -11.37 -6.83 19.51
C GLN A 61 -11.19 -6.10 20.83
N ARG A 62 -10.55 -6.73 21.82
CA ARG A 62 -10.27 -6.08 23.11
C ARG A 62 -9.33 -4.89 22.95
N LEU A 63 -8.24 -5.08 22.22
CA LEU A 63 -7.28 -4.03 21.92
C LEU A 63 -7.96 -2.85 21.22
N TYR A 64 -8.71 -3.11 20.15
CA TYR A 64 -9.46 -2.08 19.44
C TYR A 64 -10.46 -1.36 20.36
N ASN A 65 -11.26 -2.08 21.15
CA ASN A 65 -12.26 -1.48 22.03
C ASN A 65 -11.66 -0.51 23.06
N VAL A 66 -10.46 -0.81 23.57
CA VAL A 66 -9.78 0.05 24.55
C VAL A 66 -9.06 1.20 23.85
N LEU A 67 -8.31 0.92 22.78
CA LEU A 67 -7.46 1.91 22.11
C LEU A 67 -8.25 2.91 21.26
N SER A 68 -9.46 2.55 20.79
CA SER A 68 -10.34 3.45 20.02
C SER A 68 -11.06 4.50 20.85
N ARG A 69 -10.98 4.43 22.19
CA ARG A 69 -11.62 5.42 23.06
C ARG A 69 -10.85 6.74 23.05
N PRO A 70 -11.50 7.90 22.85
CA PRO A 70 -10.83 9.20 22.84
C PRO A 70 -10.01 9.50 24.11
N GLU A 71 -10.48 9.05 25.27
CA GLU A 71 -9.78 9.19 26.55
C GLU A 71 -8.51 8.35 26.66
N ASN A 72 -8.37 7.29 25.84
CA ASN A 72 -7.24 6.36 25.86
C ASN A 72 -6.21 6.63 24.76
N VAL A 73 -6.31 7.76 24.04
CA VAL A 73 -5.36 8.13 22.97
C VAL A 73 -3.93 8.18 23.47
N PHE A 74 -3.71 8.53 24.76
CA PHE A 74 -2.38 8.51 25.36
C PHE A 74 -1.78 7.09 25.31
N LEU A 75 -2.57 6.06 25.64
CA LEU A 75 -2.12 4.67 25.64
C LEU A 75 -1.79 4.21 24.23
N ALA A 76 -2.62 4.56 23.24
CA ALA A 76 -2.39 4.22 21.84
C ALA A 76 -1.05 4.77 21.30
N ARG A 77 -0.58 5.92 21.81
CA ARG A 77 0.75 6.49 21.47
C ARG A 77 1.91 5.68 22.05
N GLU A 78 1.69 5.04 23.19
CA GLU A 78 2.69 4.24 23.89
C GLU A 78 2.72 2.78 23.41
N MET A 79 1.83 2.38 22.51
CA MET A 79 1.83 1.03 21.94
C MET A 79 2.98 0.84 20.94
N ALA A 80 3.51 -0.38 20.86
CA ALA A 80 4.45 -0.76 19.82
C ALA A 80 3.68 -1.22 18.57
N TRP A 81 3.62 -0.35 17.57
CA TRP A 81 3.00 -0.61 16.27
C TRP A 81 4.02 -1.27 15.34
N ILE A 82 3.80 -2.52 15.00
CA ILE A 82 4.73 -3.33 14.21
C ILE A 82 4.09 -3.63 12.85
N PHE A 83 4.82 -3.34 11.77
CA PHE A 83 4.42 -3.76 10.44
C PHE A 83 5.11 -5.07 10.07
N GLN A 84 4.32 -6.03 9.62
CA GLN A 84 4.77 -7.36 9.26
C GLN A 84 4.57 -7.61 7.78
N ILE A 85 5.54 -8.25 7.15
CA ILE A 85 5.47 -8.70 5.76
C ILE A 85 5.70 -10.20 5.79
N GLN A 86 4.78 -10.99 5.24
CA GLN A 86 4.81 -12.45 5.34
C GLN A 86 4.94 -12.97 6.79
N ASN A 87 4.24 -12.34 7.74
CA ASN A 87 4.32 -12.63 9.19
C ASN A 87 5.70 -12.42 9.81
N VAL A 88 6.62 -11.73 9.11
CA VAL A 88 7.93 -11.34 9.64
C VAL A 88 7.87 -9.87 10.04
N ALA A 89 8.11 -9.59 11.32
CA ALA A 89 8.21 -8.24 11.81
C ALA A 89 9.31 -7.49 11.04
N THR A 90 8.92 -6.45 10.32
CA THR A 90 9.79 -5.74 9.37
C THR A 90 10.05 -4.31 9.79
N TYR A 91 9.04 -3.60 10.31
CA TYR A 91 9.19 -2.21 10.76
C TYR A 91 8.53 -1.96 12.11
N LEU A 92 9.11 -1.05 12.89
CA LEU A 92 8.39 -0.34 13.94
C LEU A 92 7.79 0.93 13.31
N LEU A 93 6.53 1.23 13.61
CA LEU A 93 5.80 2.37 13.05
C LEU A 93 5.66 3.47 14.08
N GLU A 94 6.04 4.68 13.68
CA GLU A 94 5.76 5.90 14.44
C GLU A 94 4.72 6.73 13.67
N PRO A 95 3.52 6.95 14.20
CA PRO A 95 2.54 7.83 13.54
C PRO A 95 3.04 9.27 13.55
N ARG A 96 2.99 9.94 12.39
CA ARG A 96 3.42 11.34 12.27
C ARG A 96 2.51 12.32 13.03
N SER A 97 1.22 12.00 13.15
CA SER A 97 0.24 12.85 13.82
C SER A 97 -0.90 12.01 14.41
N SER A 98 -1.87 12.68 15.05
CA SER A 98 -3.10 12.03 15.51
C SER A 98 -3.92 11.41 14.37
N VAL A 99 -3.78 11.89 13.13
CA VAL A 99 -4.47 11.33 11.97
C VAL A 99 -3.92 9.94 11.65
N GLU A 100 -2.60 9.79 11.57
CA GLU A 100 -1.98 8.49 11.32
C GLU A 100 -2.10 7.54 12.52
N LEU A 101 -2.12 8.06 13.74
CA LEU A 101 -2.43 7.25 14.93
C LEU A 101 -3.84 6.68 14.86
N GLN A 102 -4.83 7.48 14.46
CA GLN A 102 -6.18 6.98 14.29
C GLN A 102 -6.25 5.92 13.19
N ALA A 103 -5.53 6.10 12.08
CA ALA A 103 -5.47 5.09 11.02
C ALA A 103 -4.88 3.75 11.52
N LEU A 104 -3.84 3.79 12.38
CA LEU A 104 -3.30 2.59 13.02
C LEU A 104 -4.33 1.90 13.92
N ILE A 105 -5.09 2.67 14.71
CA ILE A 105 -6.16 2.13 15.56
C ILE A 105 -7.29 1.54 14.71
N ASP A 106 -7.69 2.21 13.64
CA ASP A 106 -8.75 1.73 12.75
C ASP A 106 -8.35 0.45 12.02
N ALA A 107 -7.05 0.26 11.72
CA ALA A 107 -6.53 -0.94 11.06
C ALA A 107 -6.52 -2.20 11.93
N ILE A 108 -6.51 -2.07 13.27
CA ILE A 108 -6.63 -3.22 14.18
C ILE A 108 -8.08 -3.55 14.52
N LYS A 109 -9.04 -2.81 13.96
CA LYS A 109 -10.45 -3.12 14.12
C LYS A 109 -10.71 -4.50 13.55
N PRO A 110 -11.30 -5.42 14.33
CA PRO A 110 -11.62 -6.74 13.79
C PRO A 110 -12.62 -6.62 12.65
N ASP A 111 -12.20 -7.10 11.49
CA ASP A 111 -13.03 -7.21 10.31
C ASP A 111 -13.61 -8.63 10.22
N ASP A 112 -14.33 -8.92 9.13
CA ASP A 112 -14.97 -10.21 8.91
C ASP A 112 -13.88 -11.31 8.81
N PRO A 113 -13.86 -12.32 9.70
CA PRO A 113 -12.79 -13.32 9.75
C PRO A 113 -12.76 -14.23 8.51
N THR A 114 -13.75 -14.14 7.63
CA THR A 114 -13.76 -14.83 6.33
C THR A 114 -13.03 -14.05 5.23
N GLN A 115 -12.67 -12.80 5.48
CA GLN A 115 -11.97 -11.93 4.54
C GLN A 115 -10.48 -11.92 4.83
N THR A 116 -9.68 -11.83 3.76
CA THR A 116 -8.24 -11.55 3.89
C THR A 116 -8.01 -10.05 3.88
N GLU A 117 -7.31 -9.56 4.90
CA GLU A 117 -7.02 -8.14 5.13
C GLU A 117 -5.56 -7.80 4.81
N TYR A 118 -5.36 -6.56 4.37
CA TYR A 118 -4.05 -6.01 4.04
C TYR A 118 -3.94 -4.58 4.53
N ASP A 119 -2.76 -4.27 5.02
CA ASP A 119 -2.33 -2.95 5.39
C ASP A 119 -1.27 -2.42 4.43
N VAL A 120 -1.28 -1.11 4.18
CA VAL A 120 -0.30 -0.42 3.34
C VAL A 120 0.28 0.74 4.11
N ILE A 121 1.59 0.78 4.26
CA ILE A 121 2.28 1.91 4.87
C ILE A 121 3.02 2.72 3.82
N ILE A 122 2.93 4.05 3.94
CA ILE A 122 3.74 4.99 3.19
C ILE A 122 4.42 5.92 4.19
N GLY A 123 5.74 5.94 4.18
CA GLY A 123 6.52 6.59 5.23
C GLY A 123 7.94 6.94 4.80
N ALA A 124 8.67 7.54 5.73
CA ALA A 124 10.11 7.70 5.66
C ALA A 124 10.76 6.88 6.78
N GLN A 125 11.81 6.13 6.45
CA GLN A 125 12.66 5.53 7.46
C GLN A 125 13.34 6.64 8.26
N GLU A 126 13.39 6.51 9.57
CA GLU A 126 14.17 7.44 10.38
C GLU A 126 15.64 6.97 10.41
N PRO A 127 16.62 7.89 10.51
CA PRO A 127 18.01 7.54 10.70
C PRO A 127 18.16 6.60 11.91
N PHE A 128 18.57 5.36 11.65
CA PHE A 128 18.85 4.42 12.71
C PHE A 128 20.19 4.75 13.37
N VAL A 129 20.13 5.39 14.55
CA VAL A 129 21.31 5.68 15.39
C VAL A 129 21.31 4.75 16.59
N GLY A 130 21.50 3.45 16.33
CA GLY A 130 21.61 2.42 17.37
C GLY A 130 22.72 1.43 17.04
N ALA A 131 23.39 0.88 18.05
CA ALA A 131 24.22 -0.30 17.87
C ALA A 131 23.28 -1.46 17.53
N GLY A 132 23.09 -1.73 16.24
CA GLY A 132 22.19 -2.76 15.73
C GLY A 132 22.56 -4.12 16.31
N GLY A 133 21.84 -4.53 17.34
CA GLY A 133 21.82 -5.92 17.82
C GLY A 133 20.80 -6.72 17.02
N GLU A 134 20.87 -8.04 17.13
CA GLU A 134 19.78 -8.92 16.68
C GLU A 134 18.48 -8.53 17.41
N GLY A 135 17.47 -8.08 16.67
CA GLY A 135 16.14 -7.73 17.21
C GLY A 135 15.71 -6.26 17.10
N SER A 136 16.54 -5.33 16.59
CA SER A 136 16.09 -3.95 16.34
C SER A 136 15.42 -3.82 14.96
N LEU A 137 14.12 -3.52 14.93
CA LEU A 137 13.40 -3.19 13.70
C LEU A 137 13.69 -1.75 13.26
N PRO A 138 13.85 -1.47 11.96
CA PRO A 138 13.92 -0.09 11.46
C PRO A 138 12.64 0.68 11.80
N LEU A 139 12.80 1.93 12.24
CA LEU A 139 11.70 2.83 12.53
C LEU A 139 11.24 3.53 11.26
N VAL A 140 9.94 3.46 10.98
CA VAL A 140 9.30 4.18 9.87
C VAL A 140 8.33 5.20 10.45
N ARG A 141 8.57 6.48 10.18
CA ARG A 141 7.58 7.52 10.43
C ARG A 141 6.52 7.44 9.34
N VAL A 142 5.32 7.05 9.73
CA VAL A 142 4.19 6.82 8.83
C VAL A 142 3.54 8.15 8.50
N ASN A 143 3.38 8.43 7.20
CA ASN A 143 2.60 9.57 6.70
C ASN A 143 1.26 9.14 6.11
N ARG A 144 1.09 7.85 5.81
CA ARG A 144 -0.19 7.31 5.35
C ARG A 144 -0.28 5.82 5.67
N LEU A 145 -1.43 5.40 6.20
CA LEU A 145 -1.79 4.01 6.39
C LEU A 145 -3.12 3.71 5.71
N TYR A 146 -3.10 2.61 4.96
CA TYR A 146 -4.17 1.93 4.24
C TYR A 146 -4.65 0.68 4.90
N HIS A 147 -5.92 0.52 5.25
CA HIS A 147 -6.46 -0.81 5.57
C HIS A 147 -7.53 -1.18 4.54
N PHE A 148 -7.51 -2.41 4.02
CA PHE A 148 -8.52 -2.90 3.08
C PHE A 148 -8.58 -4.43 3.04
N THR A 149 -9.73 -4.96 2.61
CA THR A 149 -9.90 -6.40 2.36
C THR A 149 -9.68 -6.75 0.89
N ALA A 150 -9.27 -7.99 0.61
CA ALA A 150 -9.17 -8.52 -0.76
C ALA A 150 -10.47 -8.29 -1.55
N LYS A 151 -11.62 -8.50 -0.91
CA LYS A 151 -12.93 -8.29 -1.51
C LYS A 151 -13.16 -6.82 -1.87
N ALA A 152 -12.88 -5.90 -0.96
CA ALA A 152 -13.01 -4.46 -1.22
C ALA A 152 -12.13 -4.02 -2.40
N PHE A 153 -10.90 -4.54 -2.49
CA PHE A 153 -10.03 -4.30 -3.63
C PHE A 153 -10.64 -4.84 -4.94
N VAL A 154 -11.01 -6.12 -4.96
CA VAL A 154 -11.58 -6.77 -6.15
C VAL A 154 -12.84 -6.07 -6.62
N ASP A 155 -13.71 -5.61 -5.72
CA ASP A 155 -14.92 -4.87 -6.05
C ASP A 155 -14.61 -3.46 -6.62
N SER A 156 -13.53 -2.83 -6.15
CA SER A 156 -13.09 -1.50 -6.60
C SER A 156 -12.56 -1.46 -8.04
N VAL A 157 -12.05 -2.59 -8.56
CA VAL A 157 -11.54 -2.66 -9.93
C VAL A 157 -12.67 -2.33 -10.92
N PRO A 158 -12.51 -1.37 -11.83
CA PRO A 158 -13.57 -1.01 -12.77
C PRO A 158 -13.94 -2.18 -13.69
N LEU A 159 -15.24 -2.33 -13.94
CA LEU A 159 -15.71 -3.28 -14.94
C LEU A 159 -15.26 -2.83 -16.34
N PRO A 160 -14.82 -3.76 -17.21
CA PRO A 160 -14.49 -3.43 -18.59
C PRO A 160 -15.68 -2.82 -19.34
N GLN A 161 -15.40 -1.85 -20.23
CA GLN A 161 -16.46 -1.16 -20.98
C GLN A 161 -17.33 -2.10 -21.83
N SER A 162 -16.79 -3.23 -22.27
CA SER A 162 -17.54 -4.25 -23.01
C SER A 162 -18.72 -4.82 -22.22
N PHE A 163 -18.71 -4.73 -20.89
CA PHE A 163 -19.82 -5.19 -20.05
C PHE A 163 -21.07 -4.33 -20.14
N SER A 164 -20.92 -3.06 -20.53
CA SER A 164 -22.06 -2.15 -20.73
C SER A 164 -22.97 -2.61 -21.87
N GLN A 165 -22.45 -3.41 -22.81
CA GLN A 165 -23.19 -3.90 -23.98
C GLN A 165 -23.87 -5.27 -23.71
N LEU A 166 -23.57 -5.92 -22.59
CA LEU A 166 -24.15 -7.22 -22.26
C LEU A 166 -25.63 -7.08 -21.84
N PRO A 167 -26.54 -7.94 -22.35
CA PRO A 167 -27.93 -7.97 -21.90
C PRO A 167 -28.01 -8.19 -20.39
N ASN A 168 -28.90 -7.46 -19.72
CA ASN A 168 -29.13 -7.68 -18.29
C ASN A 168 -29.73 -9.08 -18.05
N GLY A 169 -29.29 -9.75 -16.98
CA GLY A 169 -29.77 -11.08 -16.61
C GLY A 169 -28.63 -12.01 -16.17
N PRO A 170 -28.94 -13.28 -15.89
CA PRO A 170 -28.02 -14.23 -15.26
C PRO A 170 -26.68 -14.39 -15.99
N SER A 171 -26.67 -14.30 -17.33
CA SER A 171 -25.45 -14.40 -18.13
C SER A 171 -24.48 -13.25 -17.88
N LYS A 172 -24.98 -12.03 -17.68
CA LYS A 172 -24.15 -10.87 -17.34
C LYS A 172 -23.59 -11.01 -15.94
N ASP A 173 -24.42 -11.44 -14.99
CA ASP A 173 -23.99 -11.67 -13.60
C ASP A 173 -22.88 -12.74 -13.53
N GLN A 174 -23.02 -13.83 -14.29
CA GLN A 174 -22.01 -14.87 -14.39
C GLN A 174 -20.70 -14.37 -15.04
N THR A 175 -20.81 -13.50 -16.04
CA THR A 175 -19.64 -12.88 -16.69
C THR A 175 -18.92 -11.95 -15.72
N VAL A 176 -19.66 -11.14 -14.95
CA VAL A 176 -19.10 -10.29 -13.90
C VAL A 176 -18.43 -11.13 -12.82
N ALA A 177 -19.07 -12.20 -12.35
CA ALA A 177 -18.48 -13.10 -11.36
C ALA A 177 -17.17 -13.73 -11.85
N SER A 178 -17.13 -14.17 -13.12
CA SER A 178 -15.92 -14.74 -13.74
C SER A 178 -14.80 -13.71 -13.85
N PHE A 179 -15.13 -12.46 -14.17
CA PHE A 179 -14.18 -11.34 -14.17
C PHE A 179 -13.63 -11.06 -12.76
N ARG A 180 -14.50 -10.98 -11.75
CA ARG A 180 -14.07 -10.76 -10.35
C ARG A 180 -13.16 -11.88 -9.85
N ALA A 181 -13.46 -13.14 -10.19
CA ALA A 181 -12.60 -14.27 -9.87
C ALA A 181 -11.22 -14.17 -10.55
N LEU A 182 -11.17 -13.72 -11.81
CA LEU A 182 -9.91 -13.47 -12.50
C LEU A 182 -9.10 -12.35 -11.85
N VAL A 183 -9.76 -11.24 -11.49
CA VAL A 183 -9.11 -10.11 -10.79
C VAL A 183 -8.53 -10.59 -9.46
N LEU A 184 -9.27 -11.40 -8.70
CA LEU A 184 -8.79 -11.96 -7.44
C LEU A 184 -7.52 -12.81 -7.63
N ASN A 185 -7.49 -13.68 -8.65
CA ASN A 185 -6.33 -14.52 -8.92
C ASN A 185 -5.09 -13.67 -9.27
N ILE A 186 -5.23 -12.71 -10.19
CA ILE A 186 -4.11 -11.82 -10.56
C ILE A 186 -3.69 -10.98 -9.34
N PHE A 187 -4.65 -10.55 -8.50
CA PHE A 187 -4.35 -9.80 -7.29
C PHE A 187 -3.55 -10.63 -6.28
N GLN A 188 -3.92 -11.90 -6.07
CA GLN A 188 -3.16 -12.83 -5.23
C GLN A 188 -1.75 -13.06 -5.76
N ASP A 189 -1.60 -13.29 -7.07
CA ASP A 189 -0.27 -13.45 -7.69
C ASP A 189 0.57 -12.17 -7.55
N MET A 190 -0.03 -11.00 -7.74
CA MET A 190 0.64 -9.70 -7.57
C MET A 190 1.07 -9.46 -6.12
N LEU A 191 0.23 -9.81 -5.14
CA LEU A 191 0.58 -9.70 -3.73
C LEU A 191 1.75 -10.62 -3.36
N GLN A 192 1.77 -11.84 -3.90
CA GLN A 192 2.90 -12.74 -3.68
C GLN A 192 4.21 -12.18 -4.26
N LEU A 193 4.15 -11.53 -5.42
CA LEU A 193 5.30 -10.82 -5.99
C LEU A 193 5.66 -9.58 -5.16
N ALA A 194 4.68 -8.97 -4.50
CA ALA A 194 4.83 -7.79 -3.64
C ALA A 194 5.27 -8.12 -2.19
N ASP A 195 5.59 -9.38 -1.89
CA ASP A 195 6.17 -9.80 -0.60
C ASP A 195 7.63 -9.33 -0.46
N ASN A 196 7.79 -8.03 -0.28
CA ASN A 196 9.07 -7.35 -0.23
C ASN A 196 9.04 -6.23 0.82
N THR A 197 10.20 -5.73 1.19
CA THR A 197 10.37 -4.74 2.27
C THR A 197 9.83 -3.34 1.93
N GLY A 198 9.51 -3.06 0.66
CA GLY A 198 8.95 -1.76 0.27
C GLY A 198 9.89 -0.56 0.40
N ASP A 199 11.18 -0.75 0.65
CA ASP A 199 12.19 0.32 0.82
C ASP A 199 13.11 0.52 -0.41
N ALA A 200 13.28 -0.52 -1.23
CA ALA A 200 13.96 -0.42 -2.51
C ALA A 200 13.08 0.25 -3.59
N ASP A 201 13.69 0.88 -4.59
CA ASP A 201 12.97 1.55 -5.69
C ASP A 201 12.10 0.55 -6.47
N GLU A 202 12.62 -0.66 -6.73
CA GLU A 202 11.91 -1.77 -7.37
C GLU A 202 10.67 -2.20 -6.58
N HIS A 203 10.85 -2.38 -5.27
CA HIS A 203 9.82 -2.79 -4.32
C HIS A 203 8.68 -1.77 -4.31
N ARG A 204 9.03 -0.48 -4.20
CA ARG A 204 8.06 0.62 -4.16
C ARG A 204 7.28 0.76 -5.45
N ALA A 205 7.95 0.58 -6.60
CA ALA A 205 7.28 0.60 -7.90
C ALA A 205 6.28 -0.56 -8.03
N LEU A 206 6.69 -1.78 -7.65
CA LEU A 206 5.84 -2.97 -7.70
C LEU A 206 4.62 -2.84 -6.77
N ASN A 207 4.86 -2.47 -5.51
CA ASN A 207 3.80 -2.34 -4.51
C ASN A 207 2.80 -1.24 -4.90
N TYR A 208 3.29 -0.14 -5.47
CA TYR A 208 2.44 0.92 -5.98
C TYR A 208 1.51 0.45 -7.10
N VAL A 209 2.03 -0.19 -8.16
CA VAL A 209 1.19 -0.61 -9.30
C VAL A 209 0.21 -1.71 -8.93
N SER A 210 0.58 -2.57 -7.98
CA SER A 210 -0.28 -3.64 -7.47
C SER A 210 -1.59 -3.10 -6.89
N LEU A 211 -1.58 -1.89 -6.32
CA LEU A 211 -2.75 -1.34 -5.66
C LEU A 211 -3.38 -0.16 -6.41
N ASN A 212 -2.58 0.59 -7.17
CA ASN A 212 -3.01 1.87 -7.74
C ASN A 212 -3.18 1.84 -9.26
N TYR A 213 -2.96 0.69 -9.92
CA TYR A 213 -3.09 0.61 -11.36
C TYR A 213 -4.05 -0.48 -11.86
N PRO A 214 -5.38 -0.22 -11.85
CA PRO A 214 -6.40 -1.21 -12.21
C PRO A 214 -6.26 -1.82 -13.61
N ASP A 215 -5.64 -1.11 -14.55
CA ASP A 215 -5.51 -1.56 -15.94
C ASP A 215 -4.81 -2.93 -16.04
N ILE A 216 -3.86 -3.24 -15.14
CA ILE A 216 -3.13 -4.51 -15.13
C ILE A 216 -4.05 -5.72 -14.87
N TYR A 217 -5.16 -5.50 -14.17
CA TYR A 217 -6.18 -6.49 -13.85
C TYR A 217 -7.23 -6.64 -14.95
N THR A 218 -7.31 -5.68 -15.87
CA THR A 218 -8.29 -5.68 -16.95
C THR A 218 -7.71 -6.06 -18.31
N VAL A 219 -6.38 -6.23 -18.42
CA VAL A 219 -5.67 -6.55 -19.68
C VAL A 219 -6.32 -7.70 -20.43
N LYS A 220 -6.52 -8.84 -19.76
CA LYS A 220 -7.14 -10.05 -20.35
C LYS A 220 -8.53 -9.79 -20.94
N TRP A 221 -9.25 -8.80 -20.43
CA TRP A 221 -10.60 -8.46 -20.90
C TRP A 221 -10.64 -7.27 -21.87
N SER A 222 -9.61 -6.43 -21.85
CA SER A 222 -9.42 -5.30 -22.76
C SER A 222 -8.80 -5.68 -24.11
N ALA A 223 -8.20 -6.87 -24.20
CA ALA A 223 -7.66 -7.40 -25.45
C ALA A 223 -8.79 -7.54 -26.48
N THR A 224 -8.65 -6.79 -27.58
CA THR A 224 -9.65 -6.56 -28.63
C THR A 224 -10.15 -7.81 -29.36
N ASN A 225 -9.56 -8.99 -29.09
CA ASN A 225 -9.97 -10.25 -29.70
C ASN A 225 -10.64 -11.16 -28.64
N PRO A 226 -11.98 -11.33 -28.70
CA PRO A 226 -12.67 -12.34 -27.89
C PRO A 226 -12.21 -13.73 -28.34
N GLY A 227 -11.17 -14.26 -27.69
CA GLY A 227 -10.53 -15.53 -28.02
C GLY A 227 -9.11 -15.67 -27.47
N ASP A 228 -8.38 -14.56 -27.31
CA ASP A 228 -7.02 -14.54 -26.74
C ASP A 228 -7.08 -14.32 -25.22
N SER A 229 -7.44 -15.35 -24.46
CA SER A 229 -7.31 -15.31 -23.01
C SER A 229 -5.82 -15.21 -22.64
N LEU A 230 -5.38 -14.03 -22.18
CA LEU A 230 -4.03 -13.79 -21.66
C LEU A 230 -3.92 -14.22 -20.20
N ALA A 231 -3.19 -15.30 -19.93
CA ALA A 231 -2.84 -15.70 -18.57
C ALA A 231 -1.64 -14.88 -18.08
N PHE A 232 -1.77 -14.25 -16.92
CA PHE A 232 -0.66 -13.59 -16.24
C PHE A 232 0.44 -14.61 -15.90
N GLN A 233 1.69 -14.24 -16.10
CA GLN A 233 2.85 -15.12 -15.86
C GLN A 233 3.85 -14.54 -14.85
N GLY A 234 3.86 -13.21 -14.67
CA GLY A 234 4.75 -12.58 -13.71
C GLY A 234 5.09 -11.13 -14.07
N VAL A 235 5.93 -10.56 -13.22
CA VAL A 235 6.40 -9.17 -13.31
C VAL A 235 7.93 -9.12 -13.22
N GLN A 236 8.52 -8.23 -14.00
CA GLN A 236 9.90 -7.81 -13.86
C GLN A 236 9.92 -6.30 -13.62
N VAL A 237 10.71 -5.86 -12.64
CA VAL A 237 10.95 -4.43 -12.40
C VAL A 237 12.40 -4.11 -12.71
N ARG A 238 12.63 -3.00 -13.41
CA ARG A 238 13.99 -2.55 -13.72
C ARG A 238 14.09 -1.02 -13.77
N PRO A 239 15.27 -0.43 -13.53
CA PRO A 239 15.47 0.99 -13.74
C PRO A 239 15.20 1.40 -15.19
N SER A 240 14.53 2.53 -15.39
CA SER A 240 14.33 3.11 -16.71
C SER A 240 15.60 3.84 -17.16
N PRO A 241 16.01 3.69 -18.43
CA PRO A 241 17.13 4.48 -18.98
C PRO A 241 16.80 5.98 -19.08
N LEU A 242 15.53 6.37 -18.90
CA LEU A 242 15.05 7.76 -19.01
C LEU A 242 15.04 8.51 -17.66
N GLY A 243 15.66 7.96 -16.62
CA GLY A 243 15.61 8.49 -15.26
C GLY A 243 16.25 9.86 -15.05
N GLY A 244 17.37 10.18 -15.72
CA GLY A 244 18.12 11.41 -15.42
C GLY A 244 18.38 11.56 -13.90
N GLY A 245 17.98 12.68 -13.30
CA GLY A 245 18.05 12.90 -11.85
C GLY A 245 16.88 12.30 -11.04
N ARG A 246 15.99 11.56 -11.68
CA ARG A 246 14.84 10.89 -11.07
C ARG A 246 15.04 9.38 -11.03
N ARG A 247 14.40 8.76 -10.05
CA ARG A 247 14.34 7.32 -9.88
C ARG A 247 13.07 6.82 -10.55
N ILE A 248 13.19 6.34 -11.78
CA ILE A 248 12.06 5.84 -12.58
C ILE A 248 12.27 4.35 -12.81
N MET A 249 11.23 3.55 -12.54
CA MET A 249 11.23 2.11 -12.72
C MET A 249 10.26 1.72 -13.84
N GLU A 250 10.69 0.84 -14.73
CA GLU A 250 9.82 0.14 -15.67
C GLU A 250 9.31 -1.14 -14.99
N VAL A 251 7.98 -1.25 -14.85
CA VAL A 251 7.31 -2.46 -14.37
C VAL A 251 6.73 -3.19 -15.57
N ILE A 252 7.28 -4.36 -15.87
CA ILE A 252 7.01 -5.15 -17.08
C ILE A 252 6.19 -6.38 -16.69
N PHE A 253 4.98 -6.47 -17.22
CA PHE A 253 4.04 -7.56 -17.03
C PHE A 253 4.14 -8.55 -18.19
N THR A 254 4.23 -9.83 -17.87
CA THR A 254 4.28 -10.91 -18.87
C THR A 254 2.97 -11.68 -18.87
N TYR A 255 2.40 -11.87 -20.05
CA TYR A 255 1.21 -12.67 -20.25
C TYR A 255 1.42 -13.68 -21.37
N THR A 256 0.75 -14.83 -21.30
CA THR A 256 0.78 -15.86 -22.34
C THR A 256 -0.64 -16.21 -22.76
N ASN A 257 -0.89 -16.30 -24.07
CA ASN A 257 -2.19 -16.74 -24.58
C ASN A 257 -2.28 -18.28 -24.62
N THR A 258 -3.45 -18.80 -24.97
CA THR A 258 -3.69 -20.26 -25.07
C THR A 258 -2.86 -20.95 -26.16
N ALA A 259 -2.36 -20.20 -27.15
CA ALA A 259 -1.45 -20.69 -28.18
C ALA A 259 0.02 -20.71 -27.74
N GLY A 260 0.33 -20.29 -26.51
CA GLY A 260 1.71 -20.22 -25.98
C GLY A 260 2.49 -18.98 -26.41
N VAL A 261 1.84 -18.02 -27.07
CA VAL A 261 2.48 -16.75 -27.47
C VAL A 261 2.56 -15.82 -26.26
N THR A 262 3.76 -15.35 -25.96
CA THR A 262 4.02 -14.41 -24.87
C THR A 262 3.93 -12.97 -25.36
N SER A 263 3.11 -12.18 -24.68
CA SER A 263 2.97 -10.73 -24.84
C SER A 263 3.44 -10.04 -23.57
N ARG A 264 4.24 -8.98 -23.72
CA ARG A 264 4.71 -8.17 -22.60
C ARG A 264 4.17 -6.75 -22.71
N TYR A 265 3.82 -6.19 -21.57
CA TYR A 265 3.40 -4.81 -21.42
C TYR A 265 4.21 -4.16 -20.32
N TYR A 266 4.42 -2.86 -20.38
CA TYR A 266 5.08 -2.15 -19.30
C TYR A 266 4.40 -0.83 -18.97
N THR A 267 4.63 -0.39 -17.74
CA THR A 267 4.36 0.98 -17.31
C THR A 267 5.59 1.53 -16.60
N SER A 268 5.78 2.84 -16.63
CA SER A 268 6.86 3.51 -15.90
C SER A 268 6.31 4.18 -14.63
N VAL A 269 7.02 4.04 -13.52
CA VAL A 269 6.66 4.59 -12.21
C VAL A 269 7.81 5.46 -11.72
N ASP A 270 7.51 6.70 -11.34
CA ASP A 270 8.46 7.58 -10.65
C ASP A 270 8.39 7.26 -9.16
N VAL A 271 9.52 6.89 -8.57
CA VAL A 271 9.69 6.58 -7.15
C VAL A 271 10.65 7.56 -6.48
N THR A 272 10.91 8.72 -7.08
CA THR A 272 11.90 9.68 -6.57
C THR A 272 11.52 10.23 -5.20
N GLY A 273 10.25 10.57 -4.99
CA GLY A 273 9.75 11.05 -3.71
C GLY A 273 9.01 9.97 -2.94
N GLN A 274 8.47 10.31 -1.78
CA GLN A 274 7.74 9.38 -0.91
C GLN A 274 6.53 8.72 -1.57
N PHE A 275 5.78 9.46 -2.38
CA PHE A 275 4.56 9.01 -3.03
C PHE A 275 4.84 8.65 -4.51
N PRO A 276 4.86 7.36 -4.88
CA PRO A 276 5.06 6.97 -6.27
C PRO A 276 3.90 7.42 -7.17
N PHE A 277 4.18 7.61 -8.45
CA PHE A 277 3.15 7.90 -9.46
C PHE A 277 3.51 7.35 -10.83
N LEU A 278 2.48 7.08 -11.64
CA LEU A 278 2.65 6.63 -13.03
C LEU A 278 3.24 7.75 -13.90
N VAL A 279 4.28 7.42 -14.65
CA VAL A 279 4.88 8.27 -15.70
C VAL A 279 4.25 7.96 -17.05
N THR A 280 3.92 6.69 -17.30
CA THR A 280 3.25 6.26 -18.53
C THR A 280 2.01 5.44 -18.20
N LYS A 281 1.12 5.28 -19.19
CA LYS A 281 0.10 4.23 -19.15
C LYS A 281 0.71 2.90 -19.59
N LEU A 282 -0.05 1.81 -19.43
CA LEU A 282 0.30 0.49 -19.92
C LEU A 282 0.45 0.52 -21.45
N GLN A 283 1.55 -0.01 -21.93
CA GLN A 283 1.89 -0.02 -23.35
C GLN A 283 2.69 -1.29 -23.70
N PRO A 284 2.69 -1.73 -24.96
CA PRO A 284 3.46 -2.90 -25.37
C PRO A 284 4.95 -2.74 -25.04
N TYR A 285 5.55 -3.80 -24.51
CA TYR A 285 6.97 -3.88 -24.23
C TYR A 285 7.69 -4.69 -25.31
N PHE A 286 8.75 -4.11 -25.86
CA PHE A 286 9.65 -4.78 -26.79
C PHE A 286 11.02 -4.91 -26.12
N GLU A 287 11.60 -6.11 -26.16
CA GLU A 287 12.98 -6.30 -25.71
C GLU A 287 13.90 -5.36 -26.50
N ARG A 288 14.79 -4.67 -25.77
CA ARG A 288 15.81 -3.77 -26.29
C ARG A 288 17.17 -4.39 -26.08
#